data_AF-A0A4P5VG35-F1
#
_entry.id   AF-A0A4P5VG35-F1
#
_cell.length_a   1.000
_cell.length_b   1.000
_cell.length_c   1.000
_cell.angle_alpha   90.00
_cell.angle_beta   90.00
_cell.angle_gamma   90.00
#
_symmetry.space_group_name_H-M   'P 1'
#
loop_
_entity.id
_entity.type
_entity.pdbx_description
1 polymer ?
#
loop_
_entity_poly.entity_id
_entity_poly.type
_entity_poly.pdbx_seq_one_letter_code
_entity_poly.pdbx_strand_id
1 'polypeptide(L)' 'MGETTLRLELSVDDINLILEALGERPFKSVYGLVSRLQSQARAQLQPENSAEDTSLAEPEANAAAVLEATPAREWS' A
#
# COMPACT_ATOMS: atom_id res chain seq x y z
N MET A 1 32.62 7.33 4.87
CA MET A 1 32.02 6.04 5.26
C MET A 1 30.53 6.16 5.00
N GLY A 2 29.93 5.22 4.26
CA GLY A 2 28.50 5.26 3.95
C GLY A 2 27.66 5.09 5.23
N GLU A 3 26.51 5.76 5.29
CA GLU A 3 25.57 5.61 6.40
C GLU A 3 24.85 4.26 6.26
N THR A 4 25.04 3.36 7.23
CA THR A 4 24.31 2.08 7.29
C THR A 4 22.94 2.33 7.90
N THR A 5 21.88 2.05 7.15
CA THR A 5 20.49 2.16 7.63
C THR A 5 19.98 0.81 8.12
N LEU A 6 19.18 0.84 9.19
CA LEU A 6 18.54 -0.32 9.81
C LEU A 6 17.04 -0.07 9.91
N ARG A 7 16.22 -1.10 9.63
CA ARG A 7 14.77 -1.09 9.89
C ARG A 7 14.54 -1.86 11.19
N LEU A 8 13.86 -1.22 12.14
CA LEU A 8 13.47 -1.85 13.41
C LEU A 8 11.96 -2.07 13.40
N GLU A 9 11.55 -3.24 13.89
CA GLU A 9 10.17 -3.50 14.30
C GLU A 9 10.07 -3.21 15.79
N LEU A 10 9.28 -2.21 16.14
CA LEU A 10 9.14 -1.69 17.50
C LEU A 10 7.67 -1.59 17.84
N SER A 11 7.32 -1.83 19.10
CA SER A 11 5.95 -1.62 19.57
C SER A 11 5.65 -0.13 19.69
N VAL A 12 4.37 0.24 19.73
CA VAL A 12 3.96 1.64 19.98
C VAL A 12 4.51 2.15 21.32
N ASP A 13 4.59 1.28 22.34
CA ASP A 13 5.15 1.61 23.64
C ASP A 13 6.64 1.96 23.57
N ASP A 14 7.43 1.12 22.85
CA ASP A 14 8.86 1.37 22.61
C ASP A 14 9.08 2.71 21.89
N ILE A 15 8.24 3.03 20.89
CA ILE A 15 8.31 4.29 20.16
C ILE A 15 8.02 5.48 21.08
N ASN A 16 7.01 5.38 21.96
CA ASN A 16 6.71 6.45 22.91
C ASN A 16 7.87 6.69 23.88
N LEU A 17 8.49 5.63 24.39
CA LEU A 17 9.66 5.72 25.27
C LEU A 17 10.85 6.39 24.57
N ILE A 18 11.11 6.03 23.31
CA ILE A 18 12.18 6.66 22.51
C ILE A 18 11.88 8.15 22.31
N LEU A 19 10.65 8.52 21.97
CA LEU A 19 10.25 9.92 21.77
C LEU A 19 10.38 10.74 23.07
N GLU A 20 10.02 10.16 24.21
CA GLU A 20 10.21 10.77 25.54
C GLU A 20 11.69 11.03 25.82
N ALA A 21 12.55 10.02 25.66
CA ALA A 21 13.99 10.14 25.85
C ALA A 21 14.65 11.15 24.90
N LEU A 22 14.13 11.31 23.68
CA LEU A 22 14.59 12.35 22.75
C LEU A 22 14.12 13.75 23.15
N GLY A 23 12.97 13.86 23.81
CA GLY A 23 12.45 15.12 24.35
C GLY A 23 13.33 15.73 25.45
N GLU A 24 14.12 14.91 26.15
CA GLU A 24 15.08 15.37 27.16
C GLU A 24 16.35 16.02 26.56
N ARG A 25 16.52 15.97 25.23
CA ARG A 25 17.67 16.54 24.51
C ARG A 25 17.32 17.84 23.78
N PRO A 26 18.33 18.68 23.43
CA PRO A 26 18.08 19.89 22.66
C PRO A 26 17.42 19.59 21.31
N PHE A 27 16.31 20.27 21.01
CA PHE A 27 15.51 20.04 19.80
C PHE A 27 16.35 20.03 18.50
N LYS A 28 17.32 20.94 18.37
CA LYS A 28 18.22 21.03 17.20
C LYS A 28 19.00 19.74 16.93
N SER A 29 19.24 18.91 17.94
CA SER A 29 19.95 17.64 17.79
C SER A 29 19.03 16.46 17.48
N VAL A 30 17.74 16.55 17.83
CA VAL A 30 16.80 15.42 17.73
C VAL A 30 15.76 15.57 16.61
N TYR A 31 15.46 16.77 16.12
CA TYR A 31 14.39 16.98 15.13
C TYR A 31 14.56 16.13 13.86
N GLY A 32 15.80 16.01 13.36
CA GLY A 32 16.10 15.20 12.17
C GLY A 32 15.93 13.71 12.43
N LEU A 33 16.24 13.26 13.65
CA LEU A 33 16.09 11.86 14.05
C LEU A 33 14.62 11.49 14.25
N VAL A 34 13.85 12.35 14.92
CA VAL A 34 12.40 12.18 15.11
C VAL A 34 11.67 12.16 13.76
N SER A 35 12.03 13.07 12.84
CA SER A 35 11.43 13.10 11.50
C SER A 35 11.67 11.79 10.73
N ARG A 36 12.90 11.25 10.77
CA ARG A 36 13.23 9.95 10.15
C ARG A 36 12.47 8.80 10.80
N LEU A 37 12.36 8.77 12.13
CA LEU A 37 11.62 7.74 12.85
C LEU A 37 10.13 7.74 12.49
N GLN A 38 9.51 8.92 12.45
CA GLN A 38 8.12 9.08 12.04
C GLN A 38 7.89 8.65 10.58
N SER A 39 8.83 8.97 9.68
CA SER A 39 8.76 8.54 8.28
C SER A 39 8.79 7.02 8.15
N GLN A 40 9.67 6.33 8.89
CA GLN A 40 9.71 4.87 8.91
C GLN A 40 8.44 4.26 9.51
N ALA A 41 7.92 4.81 10.61
CA ALA A 41 6.69 4.34 11.23
C ALA A 41 5.49 4.48 10.28
N ARG A 42 5.34 5.61 9.59
CA ARG A 42 4.25 5.83 8.62
C ARG A 42 4.33 4.89 7.41
N ALA A 43 5.54 4.52 6.98
CA ALA A 43 5.74 3.53 5.91
C ALA A 43 5.41 2.10 6.37
N GLN A 44 5.53 1.81 7.67
CA GLN A 44 5.17 0.51 8.25
C GLN A 44 3.67 0.40 8.56
N LEU A 45 3.03 1.51 8.93
CA LEU A 45 1.61 1.57 9.30
C LEU A 45 0.67 1.71 8.11
N GLN A 46 1.17 2.13 6.94
CA GLN A 46 0.40 2.06 5.71
C GLN A 46 0.49 0.62 5.20
N PRO A 47 -0.59 -0.19 5.31
CA PRO A 47 -0.63 -1.45 4.60
C PRO A 47 -0.43 -1.14 3.12
N GLU A 48 0.35 -1.96 2.44
CA GLU A 48 0.55 -1.92 1.00
C GLU A 48 -0.77 -2.18 0.24
N ASN A 49 -1.73 -1.26 0.33
CA ASN A 49 -3.01 -1.29 -0.35
C ASN A 49 -2.86 -0.84 -1.81
N SER A 50 -1.91 -1.41 -2.54
CA SER A 50 -1.65 -1.09 -3.95
C SER A 50 -0.94 -2.23 -4.68
N ALA A 51 -1.47 -3.45 -4.63
CA ALA A 51 -1.12 -4.49 -5.59
C ALA A 51 -2.20 -5.56 -5.81
N GLU A 52 -3.45 -5.32 -5.38
CA GLU A 52 -4.54 -6.29 -5.54
C GLU A 52 -5.82 -5.58 -5.98
N ASP A 53 -5.77 -4.88 -7.12
CA ASP A 53 -6.98 -4.60 -7.92
C ASP A 53 -6.56 -4.25 -9.37
N THR A 54 -7.27 -4.81 -10.35
CA THR A 54 -7.01 -4.73 -11.81
C THR A 54 -5.96 -5.70 -12.37
N SER A 55 -6.14 -6.99 -12.11
CA SER A 55 -5.79 -8.05 -13.08
C SER A 55 -6.89 -9.10 -13.15
N LEU A 56 -8.13 -8.67 -13.42
CA LEU A 56 -9.26 -9.52 -13.80
C LEU A 56 -10.24 -8.71 -14.68
N ALA A 57 -9.76 -8.29 -15.85
CA ALA A 57 -10.61 -7.90 -16.98
C ALA A 57 -9.92 -8.39 -18.26
N GLU A 58 -9.83 -9.71 -18.39
CA GLU A 58 -9.63 -10.33 -19.69
C GLU A 58 -10.81 -9.94 -20.60
N PRO A 59 -10.55 -9.53 -21.86
CA PRO A 59 -11.60 -9.27 -22.83
C PRO A 59 -12.21 -10.61 -23.27
N GLU A 60 -13.27 -11.06 -22.60
CA GLU A 60 -14.11 -12.16 -23.10
C GLU A 60 -14.84 -11.72 -24.36
N ALA A 61 -14.16 -11.89 -25.48
CA ALA A 61 -14.72 -12.11 -26.79
C ALA A 61 -15.52 -13.43 -26.82
N ASN A 62 -16.65 -13.53 -26.11
CA ASN A 62 -17.57 -14.67 -26.24
C ASN A 62 -18.99 -14.43 -25.67
N ALA A 63 -19.74 -13.45 -26.18
CA ALA A 63 -21.15 -13.28 -25.78
C ALA A 63 -22.15 -12.99 -26.93
N ALA A 64 -21.76 -13.14 -28.21
CA ALA A 64 -22.70 -12.91 -29.32
C ALA A 64 -22.62 -13.91 -30.48
N ALA A 65 -21.92 -15.04 -30.29
CA ALA A 65 -21.85 -16.11 -31.28
C ALA A 65 -22.30 -17.41 -30.62
N VAL A 66 -23.61 -17.60 -30.50
CA VAL A 66 -24.39 -18.86 -30.42
C VAL A 66 -25.72 -18.45 -29.82
N LEU A 67 -26.75 -18.30 -30.67
CA LEU A 67 -28.16 -18.63 -30.46
C LEU A 67 -28.93 -18.14 -31.71
N GLU A 68 -28.70 -18.88 -32.79
CA GLU A 68 -29.77 -19.43 -33.63
C GLU A 68 -30.65 -18.47 -34.44
N ALA A 69 -30.20 -18.29 -35.68
CA ALA A 69 -30.99 -18.25 -36.90
C ALA A 69 -32.40 -18.88 -36.77
N THR A 70 -33.42 -18.04 -36.80
CA THR A 70 -34.78 -18.46 -37.18
C THR A 70 -35.17 -17.69 -38.45
N PRO A 71 -35.28 -18.35 -39.62
CA PRO A 71 -35.67 -17.66 -40.85
C PRO A 71 -37.15 -17.30 -40.80
N ALA A 72 -37.45 -16.01 -40.61
CA ALA A 72 -38.79 -15.47 -40.82
C ALA A 72 -39.10 -15.43 -42.33
N ARG A 73 -39.50 -16.57 -42.89
CA ARG A 73 -40.21 -16.64 -44.18
C ARG A 73 -40.90 -17.99 -44.39
N GLU A 74 -42.19 -18.09 -44.04
CA GLU A 74 -43.13 -18.87 -44.86
C GLU A 74 -44.59 -18.47 -44.59
N TRP A 75 -45.39 -18.56 -45.65
CA TRP A 75 -46.70 -17.97 -45.91
C TRP A 75 -47.86 -18.56 -45.08
N SER A 76 -48.84 -17.72 -44.71
CA SER A 76 -50.29 -18.00 -44.80
C SER A 76 -51.08 -16.70 -44.79
#